data_AF-A0A1F3SFU8-F1
#
_entry.id   AF-A0A1F3SFU8-F1
#
_cell.length_a   1.000
_cell.length_b   1.000
_cell.length_c   1.000
_cell.angle_alpha   90.00
_cell.angle_beta   90.00
_cell.angle_gamma   90.00
#
_symmetry.space_group_name_H-M   'P 1'
#
loop_
_entity.id
_entity.type
_entity.pdbx_description
1 polymer ?
#
loop_
_entity_poly.entity_id
_entity_poly.type
_entity_poly.pdbx_seq_one_letter_code
_entity_poly.pdbx_strand_id
1 'polypeptide(L)'
;MNTVRDLSYRLNSPLVRVTWVVLSIITALSFVIPPFMVMASLAYLLMIFGIVHRREKIIHVRLMSTAIGLDFALVLILELQRSAVETAISMSLGLPEKMHILFSLMAVLMYTPVIYFGRKRYYNQASALQKSYHMKFGIIAFSLRTLGYIFMFSMIK
;
A
#
# COMPACT_ATOMS: atom_id res chain seq x y z
N MET A 1 -42.90 -6.95 7.25
CA MET A 1 -42.60 -5.76 8.09
C MET A 1 -41.31 -5.92 8.94
N ASN A 2 -40.31 -6.71 8.50
CA ASN A 2 -39.08 -7.00 9.27
C ASN A 2 -37.78 -6.45 8.63
N THR A 3 -37.84 -5.93 7.41
CA THR A 3 -36.66 -5.49 6.66
C THR A 3 -36.05 -4.17 7.17
N VAL A 4 -36.85 -3.25 7.70
CA VAL A 4 -36.36 -1.94 8.17
C VAL A 4 -35.59 -2.04 9.49
N ARG A 5 -36.04 -2.91 10.42
CA ARG A 5 -35.34 -3.12 11.71
C ARG A 5 -33.99 -3.78 11.51
N ASP A 6 -33.90 -4.75 10.60
CA ASP A 6 -32.66 -5.48 10.31
C ASP A 6 -31.59 -4.56 9.68
N LEU A 7 -32.00 -3.61 8.84
CA LEU A 7 -31.10 -2.60 8.28
C LEU A 7 -30.52 -1.67 9.36
N SER A 8 -31.36 -1.22 10.30
CA SER A 8 -30.92 -0.35 11.39
C SER A 8 -29.92 -1.03 12.33
N TYR A 9 -30.07 -2.34 12.56
CA TYR A 9 -29.18 -3.12 13.42
C TYR A 9 -27.81 -3.32 12.77
N ARG A 10 -27.78 -3.58 11.46
CA ARG A 10 -26.53 -3.68 10.68
C ARG A 10 -25.76 -2.36 10.65
N LEU A 11 -26.46 -1.23 10.46
CA LEU A 11 -25.86 0.10 10.44
C LEU A 11 -25.29 0.55 11.80
N ASN A 12 -25.82 0.02 12.92
CA ASN A 12 -25.34 0.35 14.27
C ASN A 12 -24.32 -0.64 14.84
N SER A 13 -23.86 -1.62 14.06
CA SER A 13 -22.82 -2.53 14.50
C SER A 13 -21.52 -1.77 14.83
N PRO A 14 -20.74 -2.24 15.83
CA PRO A 14 -19.48 -1.60 16.21
C PRO A 14 -18.51 -1.52 15.02
N LEU A 15 -18.54 -2.49 14.11
CA LEU A 15 -17.75 -2.50 12.88
C LEU A 15 -18.11 -1.33 11.94
N VAL A 16 -19.40 -1.06 11.73
CA VAL A 16 -19.84 0.05 10.88
C VAL A 16 -19.43 1.39 11.48
N ARG A 17 -19.55 1.56 12.81
CA ARG A 17 -19.09 2.76 13.52
C ARG A 17 -17.58 2.99 13.38
N VAL A 18 -16.77 1.95 13.58
CA VAL A 18 -15.31 2.03 13.37
C VAL A 18 -14.99 2.40 11.92
N THR A 19 -15.70 1.83 10.96
CA THR A 19 -15.52 2.13 9.53
C THR A 19 -15.80 3.60 9.23
N TRP A 20 -16.90 4.16 9.75
CA TRP A 20 -17.22 5.57 9.59
C TRP A 20 -16.20 6.49 10.24
N VAL A 21 -15.72 6.16 11.45
CA VAL A 21 -14.69 6.96 12.13
C VAL A 21 -13.39 6.97 11.33
N VAL A 22 -12.95 5.81 10.83
CA VAL A 22 -11.74 5.70 10.00
C VAL A 22 -11.89 6.52 8.71
N LEU A 23 -13.03 6.40 8.04
CA LEU A 23 -13.30 7.19 6.83
C LEU A 23 -13.29 8.70 7.11
N SER A 24 -13.95 9.15 8.17
CA SER A 24 -13.97 10.57 8.55
C SER A 24 -12.57 11.12 8.86
N ILE A 25 -11.72 10.34 9.54
CA ILE A 25 -10.33 10.73 9.81
C ILE A 25 -9.54 10.83 8.51
N ILE A 26 -9.67 9.85 7.61
CA ILE A 26 -9.00 9.87 6.29
C ILE A 26 -9.46 11.10 5.49
N THR A 27 -10.76 11.39 5.45
CA THR A 27 -11.32 12.56 4.77
C THR A 27 -10.79 13.86 5.39
N ALA A 28 -10.78 14.00 6.71
CA ALA A 28 -10.24 15.18 7.38
C ALA A 28 -8.74 15.39 7.09
N LEU A 29 -7.94 14.31 7.13
CA LEU A 29 -6.52 14.37 6.81
C LEU A 29 -6.25 14.76 5.34
N SER A 30 -7.13 14.39 4.41
CA SER A 30 -6.98 14.73 2.99
C SER A 30 -7.11 16.23 2.66
N PHE A 31 -7.69 17.03 3.57
CA PHE A 31 -7.74 18.49 3.43
C PHE A 31 -6.44 19.19 3.89
N VAL A 32 -5.62 18.51 4.70
CA VAL A 32 -4.40 19.07 5.29
C VAL A 32 -3.15 18.50 4.63
N ILE A 33 -3.22 17.23 4.21
CA ILE A 33 -2.11 16.46 3.66
C ILE A 33 -2.43 16.15 2.20
N PRO A 34 -1.47 16.25 1.26
CA PRO A 34 -1.69 15.90 -0.12
C PRO A 34 -2.31 14.49 -0.26
N PRO A 35 -3.38 14.30 -1.07
CA PRO A 35 -4.14 13.04 -1.11
C PRO A 35 -3.28 11.80 -1.39
N PHE A 36 -2.22 11.96 -2.20
CA PHE A 36 -1.28 10.88 -2.51
C PHE A 36 -0.50 10.38 -1.29
N MET A 37 -0.17 11.25 -0.32
CA MET A 37 0.52 10.82 0.91
C MET A 37 -0.41 10.06 1.83
N VAL A 38 -1.69 10.45 1.91
CA VAL A 38 -2.72 9.71 2.66
C VAL A 38 -2.89 8.31 2.08
N MET A 39 -3.00 8.20 0.75
CA MET A 39 -3.11 6.92 0.06
C MET A 39 -1.85 6.05 0.21
N ALA A 40 -0.66 6.64 0.15
CA ALA A 40 0.60 5.94 0.39
C ALA A 40 0.69 5.41 1.83
N SER A 41 0.25 6.21 2.80
CA SER A 41 0.18 5.83 4.21
C SER A 41 -0.79 4.67 4.43
N LEU A 42 -1.97 4.73 3.79
CA LEU A 42 -2.94 3.63 3.81
C LEU A 42 -2.35 2.34 3.22
N ALA A 43 -1.70 2.41 2.06
CA ALA A 43 -1.04 1.26 1.44
C ALA A 43 0.04 0.66 2.36
N TYR A 44 0.86 1.51 2.98
CA TYR A 44 1.89 1.09 3.92
C TYR A 44 1.31 0.42 5.18
N LEU A 45 0.25 0.99 5.76
CA LEU A 45 -0.46 0.39 6.90
C LEU A 45 -1.05 -0.97 6.53
N LEU A 46 -1.72 -1.10 5.38
CA LEU A 46 -2.24 -2.38 4.89
C LEU A 46 -1.13 -3.42 4.74
N MET A 47 0.05 -3.02 4.29
CA MET A 47 1.22 -3.89 4.21
C MET A 47 1.66 -4.38 5.59
N ILE A 48 1.79 -3.48 6.57
CA ILE A 48 2.11 -3.85 7.98
C ILE A 48 1.06 -4.82 8.53
N PHE A 49 -0.23 -4.50 8.40
CA PHE A 49 -1.30 -5.37 8.86
C PHE A 49 -1.26 -6.74 8.16
N GLY A 50 -0.94 -6.77 6.87
CA GLY A 50 -0.73 -8.00 6.11
C GLY A 50 0.43 -8.84 6.67
N ILE A 51 1.54 -8.23 7.08
CA ILE A 51 2.68 -8.93 7.69
C ILE A 51 2.32 -9.50 9.05
N VAL A 52 1.60 -8.73 9.89
CA VAL A 52 1.15 -9.19 11.22
C VAL A 52 0.24 -10.41 11.08
N HIS A 53 -0.71 -10.38 10.15
CA HIS A 53 -1.66 -11.47 9.91
C HIS A 53 -1.13 -12.55 8.94
N ARG A 54 0.20 -12.67 8.75
CA ARG A 54 0.81 -13.65 7.82
C ARG A 54 0.45 -15.12 8.08
N ARG A 55 -0.02 -15.45 9.28
CA ARG A 55 -0.49 -16.81 9.65
C ARG A 55 -1.81 -17.15 8.96
N GLU A 56 -2.67 -16.15 8.76
CA GLU A 56 -3.99 -16.27 8.14
C GLU A 56 -3.87 -16.00 6.64
N LYS A 57 -3.61 -17.05 5.86
CA LYS A 57 -3.28 -16.95 4.42
C LYS A 57 -4.24 -16.06 3.62
N ILE A 58 -5.55 -16.18 3.86
CA ILE A 58 -6.57 -15.42 3.12
C ILE A 58 -6.50 -13.94 3.46
N ILE A 59 -6.40 -13.59 4.75
CA ILE A 59 -6.33 -12.20 5.22
C ILE A 59 -5.02 -11.57 4.76
N HIS A 60 -3.89 -12.27 4.93
CA HIS A 60 -2.59 -11.86 4.42
C HIS A 60 -2.63 -11.53 2.92
N VAL A 61 -3.14 -12.43 2.09
CA VAL A 61 -3.19 -12.22 0.63
C VAL A 61 -4.11 -11.05 0.27
N ARG A 62 -5.27 -10.92 0.91
CA ARG A 62 -6.18 -9.78 0.66
C ARG A 62 -5.53 -8.46 1.03
N LEU A 63 -4.95 -8.34 2.23
CA LEU A 63 -4.28 -7.12 2.68
C LEU A 63 -3.08 -6.77 1.80
N MET A 64 -2.23 -7.75 1.49
CA MET A 64 -1.04 -7.54 0.67
C MET A 64 -1.38 -7.19 -0.79
N SER A 65 -2.36 -7.87 -1.40
CA SER A 65 -2.78 -7.55 -2.77
C SER A 65 -3.41 -6.16 -2.86
N THR A 66 -4.23 -5.76 -1.89
CA THR A 66 -4.76 -4.40 -1.82
C THR A 66 -3.64 -3.37 -1.62
N ALA A 67 -2.72 -3.61 -0.67
CA ALA A 67 -1.59 -2.72 -0.41
C ALA A 67 -0.72 -2.52 -1.66
N ILE A 68 -0.32 -3.61 -2.32
CA ILE A 68 0.50 -3.57 -3.53
C ILE A 68 -0.26 -2.93 -4.69
N GLY A 69 -1.56 -3.24 -4.85
CA GLY A 69 -2.40 -2.65 -5.89
C GLY A 69 -2.51 -1.13 -5.74
N LEU A 70 -2.75 -0.64 -4.52
CA LEU A 70 -2.76 0.79 -4.22
C LEU A 70 -1.40 1.42 -4.48
N ASP A 71 -0.32 0.78 -4.06
CA ASP A 71 1.03 1.32 -4.23
C ASP A 71 1.44 1.43 -5.71
N PHE A 72 1.16 0.38 -6.48
CA PHE A 72 1.40 0.37 -7.92
C PHE A 72 0.59 1.45 -8.64
N ALA A 73 -0.70 1.60 -8.29
CA ALA A 73 -1.55 2.63 -8.86
C ALA A 73 -1.04 4.04 -8.54
N LEU A 74 -0.58 4.29 -7.31
CA LEU A 74 0.01 5.58 -6.92
C LEU A 74 1.27 5.90 -7.72
N VAL A 75 2.20 4.94 -7.82
CA VAL A 75 3.44 5.14 -8.58
C VAL A 75 3.14 5.41 -10.06
N LEU A 76 2.21 4.66 -10.67
CA LEU A 76 1.81 4.92 -12.06
C LEU A 76 1.20 6.31 -12.25
N ILE A 77 0.27 6.72 -11.39
CA ILE A 77 -0.38 8.04 -11.48
C ILE A 77 0.66 9.16 -11.34
N LEU A 78 1.55 9.06 -10.35
CA LEU A 78 2.57 10.07 -10.11
C LEU A 78 3.61 10.13 -11.23
N GLU A 79 3.98 8.99 -11.81
CA GLU A 79 4.94 8.95 -12.92
C GLU A 79 4.36 9.54 -14.21
N LEU A 80 3.08 9.26 -14.50
CA LEU A 80 2.35 9.87 -15.61
C LEU A 80 2.26 11.39 -15.46
N GLN A 81 1.96 11.86 -14.24
CA GLN A 81 1.94 13.30 -13.94
C GLN A 81 3.32 13.92 -14.06
N ARG A 82 4.36 13.27 -13.51
CA ARG A 82 5.74 13.75 -13.56
C ARG A 82 6.24 13.87 -15.00
N SER A 83 6.05 12.85 -15.82
CA SER A 83 6.45 12.87 -17.23
C SER A 83 5.78 14.02 -17.99
N ALA A 84 4.52 14.31 -17.71
CA ALA A 84 3.81 15.46 -18.29
C ALA A 84 4.39 16.80 -17.83
N VAL A 85 4.73 16.94 -16.54
CA VAL A 85 5.31 18.18 -16.00
C VAL A 85 6.75 18.38 -16.46
N GLU A 86 7.60 17.36 -16.46
CA GLU A 86 9.00 17.45 -16.92
C GLU A 86 9.11 17.83 -18.39
N THR A 87 8.16 17.36 -19.22
CA THR A 87 8.05 17.75 -20.64
C THR A 87 7.66 19.23 -20.78
N ALA A 88 6.91 19.78 -19.82
CA ALA A 88 6.47 21.17 -19.83
C ALA A 88 7.46 22.13 -19.16
N ILE A 89 8.21 21.68 -18.15
CA ILE A 89 9.08 22.49 -17.28
C ILE A 89 10.27 21.64 -16.80
N SER A 90 11.51 22.13 -16.92
CA SER A 90 12.67 21.44 -16.35
C SER A 90 12.68 21.53 -14.82
N MET A 91 12.18 20.51 -14.11
CA MET A 91 12.26 20.45 -12.65
C MET A 91 13.58 19.86 -12.15
N SER A 92 14.24 20.55 -11.21
CA SER A 92 15.37 20.00 -10.45
C SER A 92 14.89 19.44 -9.12
N LEU A 93 14.99 18.12 -8.93
CA LEU A 93 14.71 17.45 -7.67
C LEU A 93 15.93 17.47 -6.76
N GLY A 94 15.72 17.67 -5.45
CA GLY A 94 16.74 17.47 -4.44
C GLY A 94 17.10 15.98 -4.26
N LEU A 95 18.18 15.73 -3.53
CA LEU A 95 18.65 14.37 -3.27
C LEU A 95 17.63 13.51 -2.50
N PRO A 96 16.96 14.00 -1.43
CA PRO A 96 15.96 13.21 -0.70
C PRO A 96 14.76 12.78 -1.57
N GLU A 97 14.28 13.68 -2.45
CA GLU A 97 13.19 13.36 -3.37
C GLU A 97 13.62 12.30 -4.40
N LYS A 98 14.86 12.36 -4.90
CA LYS A 98 15.42 11.33 -5.79
C LYS A 98 15.51 9.97 -5.10
N MET A 99 15.94 9.95 -3.83
CA MET A 99 16.00 8.71 -3.05
C MET A 99 14.61 8.12 -2.79
N HIS A 100 13.61 8.96 -2.50
CA HIS A 100 12.21 8.51 -2.38
C HIS A 100 11.73 7.78 -3.64
N ILE A 101 11.96 8.38 -4.82
CA ILE A 101 11.55 7.82 -6.11
C ILE A 101 12.29 6.50 -6.36
N LEU A 102 13.61 6.48 -6.17
CA LEU A 102 14.43 5.29 -6.39
C LEU A 102 13.97 4.11 -5.53
N PHE A 103 13.80 4.33 -4.21
CA PHE A 103 13.37 3.26 -3.31
C PHE A 103 11.95 2.78 -3.62
N SER A 104 11.04 3.70 -3.97
CA SER A 104 9.66 3.35 -4.33
C SER A 104 9.61 2.52 -5.62
N LEU A 105 10.38 2.90 -6.64
CA LEU A 105 10.48 2.15 -7.90
C LEU A 105 11.07 0.75 -7.67
N MET A 106 12.15 0.65 -6.89
CA MET A 106 12.77 -0.64 -6.57
C MET A 106 11.82 -1.54 -5.76
N ALA A 107 11.05 -0.98 -4.83
CA ALA A 107 10.03 -1.73 -4.08
C ALA A 107 8.95 -2.30 -5.01
N VAL A 108 8.46 -1.50 -5.95
CA VAL A 108 7.47 -1.92 -6.96
C VAL A 108 8.01 -3.04 -7.84
N LEU A 109 9.25 -2.94 -8.32
CA LEU A 109 9.88 -4.00 -9.10
C LEU A 109 9.98 -5.31 -8.29
N MET A 110 10.31 -5.21 -7.00
CA MET A 110 10.36 -6.35 -6.09
C MET A 110 9.00 -6.98 -5.79
N TYR A 111 7.88 -6.32 -6.07
CA TYR A 111 6.56 -6.95 -5.93
C TYR A 111 6.35 -8.09 -6.92
N THR A 112 6.96 -8.05 -8.09
CA THR A 112 6.84 -9.12 -9.09
C THR A 112 7.27 -10.49 -8.55
N PRO A 113 8.51 -10.69 -8.06
CA PRO A 113 8.90 -11.96 -7.46
C PRO A 113 8.12 -12.29 -6.18
N VAL A 114 7.76 -11.29 -5.36
CA VAL A 114 6.96 -11.51 -4.13
C VAL A 114 5.59 -12.09 -4.44
N ILE A 115 4.87 -11.52 -5.41
CA ILE A 115 3.56 -11.99 -5.86
C ILE A 115 3.69 -13.37 -6.51
N TYR A 116 4.69 -13.58 -7.36
CA TYR A 116 4.92 -14.86 -8.02
C TYR A 116 5.07 -16.01 -7.01
N PHE A 117 6.00 -15.88 -6.06
CA PHE A 117 6.19 -16.92 -5.03
C PHE A 117 5.04 -16.95 -4.02
N GLY A 118 4.41 -15.80 -3.73
CA GLY A 118 3.24 -15.70 -2.87
C GLY A 118 2.05 -16.48 -3.42
N ARG A 119 1.80 -16.40 -4.73
CA ARG A 119 0.75 -17.17 -5.42
C ARG A 119 1.00 -18.67 -5.33
N LYS A 120 2.22 -19.14 -5.59
CA LYS A 120 2.57 -20.56 -5.41
C LYS A 120 2.37 -21.03 -3.97
N ARG A 121 2.71 -20.18 -2.99
CA ARG A 121 2.53 -20.47 -1.56
C ARG A 121 1.05 -20.54 -1.18
N TYR A 122 0.21 -19.65 -1.73
CA TYR A 122 -1.23 -19.63 -1.49
C TYR A 122 -1.91 -20.93 -1.94
N TYR A 123 -1.56 -21.43 -3.13
CA TYR A 123 -2.09 -22.69 -3.67
C TYR A 123 -1.40 -23.95 -3.11
N ASN A 124 -0.55 -23.82 -2.07
CA ASN A 124 0.23 -24.93 -1.48
C ASN A 124 1.16 -25.65 -2.48
N GLN A 125 1.55 -25.00 -3.57
CA GLN A 125 2.44 -25.54 -4.61
C GLN A 125 3.92 -25.15 -4.40
N ALA A 126 4.21 -24.33 -3.37
CA ALA A 126 5.55 -23.83 -3.13
C ALA A 126 6.46 -24.86 -2.45
N SER A 127 7.63 -25.11 -3.04
CA SER A 127 8.72 -25.86 -2.38
C SER A 127 9.29 -25.10 -1.18
N ALA A 128 10.07 -25.77 -0.33
CA ALA A 128 10.73 -25.14 0.82
C ALA A 128 11.62 -23.95 0.39
N LEU A 129 12.35 -24.10 -0.72
CA LEU A 129 13.17 -23.03 -1.31
C LEU A 129 12.31 -21.84 -1.76
N GLN A 130 11.20 -22.08 -2.46
CA GLN A 130 10.30 -21.02 -2.92
C GLN A 130 9.65 -20.27 -1.75
N LYS A 131 9.35 -20.97 -0.65
CA LYS A 131 8.88 -20.34 0.60
C LYS A 131 9.94 -19.40 1.20
N SER A 132 11.20 -19.79 1.16
CA SER A 132 12.33 -18.95 1.61
C SER A 132 12.51 -17.73 0.70
N TYR A 133 12.44 -17.91 -0.62
CA TYR A 133 12.53 -16.80 -1.57
C TYR A 133 11.40 -15.78 -1.40
N HIS A 134 10.15 -16.24 -1.24
CA HIS A 134 9.04 -15.33 -0.92
C HIS A 134 9.35 -14.46 0.32
N MET A 135 9.89 -15.06 1.38
CA MET A 135 10.24 -14.32 2.58
C MET A 135 11.38 -13.33 2.34
N LYS A 136 12.46 -13.76 1.66
CA LYS A 136 13.62 -12.90 1.37
C LYS A 136 13.25 -11.70 0.51
N PHE A 137 12.57 -11.93 -0.61
CA PHE A 137 12.08 -10.85 -1.48
C PHE A 137 11.06 -9.98 -0.75
N GLY A 138 10.20 -10.57 0.09
CA GLY A 138 9.23 -9.83 0.91
C GLY A 138 9.90 -8.88 1.89
N ILE A 139 10.97 -9.32 2.57
CA ILE A 139 11.75 -8.46 3.48
C ILE A 139 12.41 -7.33 2.71
N ILE A 140 13.06 -7.63 1.58
CA ILE A 140 13.74 -6.62 0.76
C ILE A 140 12.72 -5.59 0.25
N ALA A 141 11.60 -6.03 -0.32
CA ALA A 141 10.54 -5.15 -0.82
C ALA A 141 9.96 -4.27 0.30
N PHE A 142 9.71 -4.85 1.47
CA PHE A 142 9.20 -4.10 2.62
C PHE A 142 10.22 -3.08 3.12
N SER A 143 11.49 -3.43 3.25
CA SER A 143 12.54 -2.49 3.66
C SER A 143 12.69 -1.32 2.69
N LEU A 144 12.70 -1.60 1.38
CA LEU A 144 12.70 -0.56 0.34
C LEU A 144 11.48 0.33 0.46
N ARG A 145 10.30 -0.26 0.68
CA ARG A 145 9.05 0.48 0.86
C ARG A 145 9.08 1.37 2.10
N THR A 146 9.61 0.88 3.21
CA THR A 146 9.78 1.65 4.45
C THR A 146 10.72 2.83 4.25
N LEU A 147 11.86 2.62 3.58
CA LEU A 147 12.78 3.71 3.25
C LEU A 147 12.10 4.75 2.34
N GLY A 148 11.43 4.30 1.27
CA GLY A 148 10.65 5.17 0.39
C GLY A 148 9.60 5.97 1.17
N TYR A 149 8.86 5.33 2.07
CA TYR A 149 7.86 5.98 2.92
C TYR A 149 8.47 7.04 3.85
N ILE A 150 9.65 6.79 4.42
CA ILE A 150 10.36 7.79 5.25
C ILE A 150 10.79 8.99 4.39
N PHE A 151 11.40 8.75 3.22
CA PHE A 151 11.82 9.85 2.34
C PHE A 151 10.64 10.62 1.72
N MET A 152 9.44 10.04 1.67
CA MET A 152 8.23 10.72 1.19
C MET A 152 7.97 12.05 1.92
N PHE A 153 8.27 12.12 3.22
CA PHE A 153 8.06 13.34 4.02
C PHE A 153 8.95 14.51 3.61
N SER A 154 10.05 14.26 2.88
CA SER A 154 10.87 15.33 2.30
C SER A 154 10.16 16.11 1.18
N MET A 155 9.04 15.59 0.67
CA MET A 155 8.23 16.25 -0.36
C MET A 155 7.17 17.21 0.21
N ILE A 156 7.06 17.33 1.53
CA ILE A 156 6.23 18.37 2.16
C ILE A 156 7.01 19.68 2.08
N LYS A 157 6.52 20.62 1.27
CA LYS A 157 7.03 21.99 1.12
C LYS A 157 5.91 22.97 1.38
#